data_AF-L8HMS2-F1
#
_entry.id   AF-L8HMS2-F1
#
_cell.length_a   1.000
_cell.length_b   1.000
_cell.length_c   1.000
_cell.angle_alpha   90.00
_cell.angle_beta   90.00
_cell.angle_gamma   90.00
#
_symmetry.space_group_name_H-M   'P 1'
#
loop_
_entity.id
_entity.type
_entity.pdbx_description
1 polymer ?
#
loop_
_entity_poly.entity_id
_entity_poly.type
_entity_poly.pdbx_seq_one_letter_code
_entity_poly.pdbx_strand_id
1 'polypeptide(L)'
;MLEALSSLATALWAALRPDTVLLGTLAFLLFVDFLKRRHPKNYPPGPPGLPFVGNLFQLDPEKAPLVLHQFVKKYGNVFSLDFGTVPSVLITGLPLIKEVLVHQGQIFSNRPVVPLQEHIINNKGLIMSSGRIWKEQRRFALTTLRNFGLGKKSLEERIQEEASYLIQTIREENGQPFDPHLTINNAVSNIICSITFGERFDYQDDQFQELLRMLDEILNLQTSMCCQLYNVFPRIMNFLPGPHQALFSNMEKLKMFVARMIENHKRDWNPADARVDAYLQEIEKVREPEYFPE
;
A
#
# COMPACT_ATOMS: atom_id res chain seq x y z
N MET A 1 59.74 -23.53 -11.46
CA MET A 1 58.52 -24.36 -11.35
C MET A 1 57.97 -24.36 -9.91
N LEU A 2 58.78 -24.66 -8.89
CA LEU A 2 58.39 -24.55 -7.47
C LEU A 2 58.00 -23.13 -7.04
N GLU A 3 58.73 -22.09 -7.46
CA GLU A 3 58.39 -20.69 -7.13
C GLU A 3 57.04 -20.26 -7.72
N ALA A 4 56.76 -20.63 -8.97
CA ALA A 4 55.48 -20.33 -9.61
C ALA A 4 54.31 -21.03 -8.90
N LEU A 5 54.49 -22.28 -8.45
CA LEU A 5 53.49 -22.99 -7.64
C LEU A 5 53.29 -22.34 -6.27
N SER A 6 54.35 -21.84 -5.63
CA SER A 6 54.27 -21.13 -4.35
C SER A 6 53.58 -19.77 -4.48
N SER A 7 53.82 -19.05 -5.59
CA SER A 7 53.17 -17.78 -5.92
C SER A 7 51.68 -17.98 -6.24
N LEU A 8 51.34 -19.06 -6.96
CA LEU A 8 49.96 -19.40 -7.25
C LEU A 8 49.20 -19.85 -5.98
N ALA A 9 49.84 -20.62 -5.11
CA ALA A 9 49.29 -21.01 -3.82
C ALA A 9 49.08 -19.81 -2.88
N THR A 10 50.05 -18.89 -2.80
CA THR A 10 49.91 -17.67 -1.98
C THR A 10 48.85 -16.72 -2.55
N ALA A 11 48.71 -16.61 -3.87
CA ALA A 11 47.61 -15.88 -4.50
C ALA A 11 46.24 -16.53 -4.24
N LEU A 12 46.14 -17.86 -4.28
CA LEU A 12 44.94 -18.61 -3.93
C LEU A 12 44.57 -18.43 -2.45
N TRP A 13 45.53 -18.56 -1.53
CA TRP A 13 45.33 -18.32 -0.11
C TRP A 13 44.97 -16.87 0.19
N ALA A 14 45.58 -15.91 -0.50
CA ALA A 14 45.23 -14.49 -0.41
C ALA A 14 43.82 -14.21 -0.95
N ALA A 15 43.40 -14.87 -2.04
CA ALA A 15 42.05 -14.76 -2.60
C ALA A 15 40.98 -15.44 -1.74
N LEU A 16 41.34 -16.51 -1.03
CA LEU A 16 40.51 -17.22 -0.05
C LEU A 16 40.45 -16.53 1.32
N ARG A 17 41.13 -15.39 1.51
CA ARG A 17 40.98 -14.60 2.73
C ARG A 17 39.52 -14.13 2.82
N PRO A 18 38.89 -14.21 4.00
CA PRO A 18 37.52 -13.75 4.17
C PRO A 18 37.29 -12.32 3.66
N ASP A 19 38.27 -11.44 3.88
CA ASP A 19 38.22 -10.04 3.46
C ASP A 19 38.19 -9.88 1.94
N THR A 20 39.01 -10.62 1.20
CA THR A 20 39.08 -10.56 -0.27
C THR A 20 37.85 -11.19 -0.91
N VAL A 21 37.34 -12.29 -0.34
CA VAL A 21 36.07 -12.89 -0.76
C VAL A 21 34.92 -11.92 -0.53
N LEU A 22 34.88 -11.24 0.61
CA LEU A 22 33.85 -10.24 0.93
C LEU A 22 33.90 -9.05 -0.03
N LEU A 23 35.10 -8.49 -0.26
CA LEU A 23 35.32 -7.38 -1.21
C LEU A 23 34.96 -7.79 -2.65
N GLY A 24 35.38 -8.97 -3.08
CA GLY A 24 35.04 -9.52 -4.39
C GLY A 24 33.52 -9.73 -4.56
N THR A 25 32.86 -10.24 -3.52
CA THR A 25 31.40 -10.42 -3.49
C THR A 25 30.69 -9.08 -3.57
N LEU A 26 31.10 -8.08 -2.79
CA LEU A 26 30.53 -6.74 -2.82
C LEU A 26 30.70 -6.08 -4.19
N ALA A 27 31.91 -6.14 -4.77
CA ALA A 27 32.17 -5.61 -6.10
C ALA A 27 31.33 -6.32 -7.17
N PHE A 28 31.19 -7.64 -7.08
CA PHE A 28 30.31 -8.41 -7.96
C PHE A 28 28.84 -8.00 -7.83
N LEU A 29 28.34 -7.84 -6.60
CA LEU A 29 26.97 -7.40 -6.35
C LEU A 29 26.70 -5.98 -6.89
N LEU A 30 27.64 -5.05 -6.69
CA LEU A 30 27.56 -3.69 -7.24
C LEU A 30 27.58 -3.71 -8.77
N PHE A 31 28.42 -4.55 -9.37
CA PHE A 31 28.48 -4.71 -10.82
C PHE A 31 27.16 -5.28 -11.39
N VAL A 32 26.60 -6.30 -10.75
CA VAL A 32 25.31 -6.88 -11.13
C VAL A 32 24.18 -5.85 -10.99
N ASP A 33 24.16 -5.08 -9.90
CA ASP A 33 23.17 -4.01 -9.69
C ASP A 33 23.31 -2.91 -10.76
N PHE A 34 24.53 -2.49 -11.09
CA PHE A 34 24.79 -1.53 -12.16
C PHE A 34 24.27 -2.03 -13.53
N LEU A 35 24.48 -3.31 -13.86
CA LEU A 35 23.96 -3.88 -15.10
C LEU A 35 22.43 -3.96 -15.10
N LYS A 36 21.81 -4.32 -13.97
CA LYS A 36 20.34 -4.39 -13.84
C LYS A 36 19.66 -3.03 -13.92
N ARG A 37 20.32 -1.97 -13.45
CA ARG A 37 19.80 -0.59 -13.46
C ARG A 37 19.97 0.14 -14.79
N ARG A 38 20.56 -0.50 -15.81
CA ARG A 38 20.67 0.15 -17.12
C ARG A 38 19.28 0.31 -17.73
N HIS A 39 18.84 1.55 -17.80
CA HIS A 39 17.61 1.90 -18.46
C HIS A 39 17.69 1.64 -19.97
N PRO A 40 16.56 1.27 -20.61
CA PRO A 40 16.50 1.08 -22.05
C PRO A 40 16.79 2.37 -22.81
N LYS A 41 17.08 2.26 -24.11
CA LYS A 41 17.21 3.43 -24.98
C LYS A 41 15.90 4.23 -24.94
N ASN A 42 16.01 5.56 -24.88
CA ASN A 42 14.90 6.51 -24.77
C ASN A 42 14.11 6.49 -23.44
N TYR A 43 14.71 5.96 -22.36
CA TYR A 43 14.13 6.12 -21.03
C TYR A 43 14.20 7.59 -20.59
N PRO A 44 13.20 8.11 -19.84
CA PRO A 44 13.22 9.48 -19.34
C PRO A 44 14.50 9.80 -18.54
N PRO A 45 14.98 11.05 -18.59
CA PRO A 45 16.14 11.47 -17.80
C PRO A 45 15.78 11.48 -16.31
N GLY A 46 16.77 11.35 -15.43
CA GLY A 46 16.53 11.40 -13.99
C GLY A 46 17.82 11.58 -13.17
N PRO A 47 17.71 11.85 -11.86
CA PRO A 47 18.85 11.89 -10.97
C PRO A 47 19.51 10.50 -10.84
N PRO A 48 20.85 10.43 -10.81
CA PRO A 48 21.53 9.15 -10.67
C PRO A 48 21.16 8.48 -9.34
N GLY A 49 20.68 7.24 -9.40
CA GLY A 49 20.33 6.45 -8.22
C GLY A 49 21.56 5.87 -7.53
N LEU A 50 21.45 5.64 -6.22
CA LEU A 50 22.43 4.89 -5.45
C LEU A 50 22.29 3.38 -5.73
N PRO A 51 23.38 2.60 -5.60
CA PRO A 51 23.31 1.15 -5.75
C PRO A 51 22.27 0.53 -4.80
N PHE A 52 21.54 -0.46 -5.28
CA PHE A 52 20.46 -1.21 -4.61
C PHE A 52 19.20 -0.40 -4.19
N VAL A 53 19.35 0.83 -3.73
CA VAL A 53 18.26 1.64 -3.16
C VAL A 53 17.70 2.71 -4.11
N GLY A 54 18.39 2.99 -5.22
CA GLY A 54 17.97 3.98 -6.20
C GLY A 54 17.96 5.39 -5.62
N ASN A 55 16.87 6.13 -5.86
CA ASN A 55 16.66 7.49 -5.39
C ASN A 55 15.93 7.57 -4.04
N LEU A 56 15.75 6.45 -3.34
CA LEU A 56 14.98 6.40 -2.09
C LEU A 56 15.46 7.43 -1.05
N PHE A 57 16.77 7.55 -0.84
CA PHE A 57 17.35 8.50 0.12
C PHE A 57 17.46 9.94 -0.41
N GLN A 58 17.17 10.16 -1.69
CA GLN A 58 17.17 11.51 -2.26
C GLN A 58 15.83 12.22 -2.03
N LEU A 59 14.81 11.48 -1.58
CA LEU A 59 13.47 11.98 -1.29
C LEU A 59 13.22 11.89 0.21
N ASP A 60 13.37 13.02 0.88
CA ASP A 60 12.89 13.22 2.24
C ASP A 60 11.36 13.42 2.18
N PRO A 61 10.53 12.58 2.84
CA PRO A 61 9.07 12.71 2.81
C PRO A 61 8.56 14.12 3.18
N GLU A 62 9.22 14.78 4.15
CA GLU A 62 8.82 16.12 4.60
C GLU A 62 9.10 17.20 3.54
N LYS A 63 10.12 16.98 2.71
CA LYS A 63 10.57 17.92 1.67
C LYS A 63 10.28 17.43 0.27
N ALA A 64 9.54 16.32 0.12
CA ALA A 64 9.29 15.68 -1.16
C ALA A 64 8.70 16.66 -2.19
N PRO A 65 7.70 17.50 -1.87
CA PRO A 65 7.19 18.47 -2.84
C PRO A 65 8.26 19.45 -3.36
N LEU A 66 9.16 19.91 -2.48
CA LEU A 66 10.24 20.84 -2.84
C LEU A 66 11.30 20.18 -3.71
N VAL A 67 11.74 18.97 -3.34
CA VAL A 67 12.74 18.20 -4.10
C VAL A 67 12.19 17.82 -5.47
N LEU A 68 10.93 17.37 -5.54
CA LEU A 68 10.27 17.06 -6.79
C LEU A 68 10.18 18.28 -7.70
N HIS A 69 9.88 19.47 -7.16
CA HIS A 69 9.89 20.71 -7.94
C HIS A 69 11.28 21.04 -8.52
N GLN A 70 12.35 20.80 -7.77
CA GLN A 70 13.72 20.97 -8.27
C GLN A 70 14.04 19.97 -9.40
N PHE A 71 13.58 18.72 -9.28
CA PHE A 71 13.73 17.74 -10.35
C PHE A 71 12.93 18.11 -11.59
N VAL A 72 11.70 18.61 -11.45
CA VAL A 72 10.90 19.10 -12.58
C VAL A 72 11.64 20.24 -13.30
N LYS A 73 12.24 21.18 -12.57
CA LYS A 73 13.05 22.26 -13.17
C LYS A 73 14.26 21.76 -13.95
N LYS A 74 14.88 20.66 -13.50
CA LYS A 74 16.13 20.14 -14.06
C LYS A 74 15.91 19.14 -15.20
N TYR A 75 14.93 18.25 -15.06
CA TYR A 75 14.69 17.10 -15.93
C TYR A 75 13.42 17.25 -16.78
N GLY A 76 12.58 18.25 -16.49
CA GLY A 76 11.32 18.48 -17.17
C GLY A 76 10.14 17.75 -16.52
N ASN A 77 9.00 17.73 -17.21
CA ASN A 77 7.74 17.20 -16.68
C ASN A 77 7.62 15.67 -16.73
N VAL A 78 8.58 14.98 -17.35
CA VAL A 78 8.64 13.52 -17.43
C VAL A 78 10.06 13.10 -17.11
N PHE A 79 10.25 12.47 -15.96
CA PHE A 79 11.59 12.08 -15.49
C PHE A 79 11.55 10.79 -14.69
N SER A 80 12.68 10.07 -14.60
CA SER A 80 12.77 8.81 -13.89
C SER A 80 13.15 8.98 -12.42
N LEU A 81 12.62 8.11 -11.57
CA LEU A 81 12.99 7.91 -10.17
C LEU A 81 12.91 6.42 -9.84
N ASP A 82 13.99 5.85 -9.36
CA ASP A 82 14.03 4.44 -8.98
C ASP A 82 13.84 4.28 -7.48
N PHE A 83 12.84 3.51 -7.06
CA PHE A 83 12.60 3.20 -5.66
C PHE A 83 13.05 1.77 -5.37
N GLY A 84 14.30 1.62 -4.94
CA GLY A 84 14.91 0.31 -4.74
C GLY A 84 15.05 -0.47 -6.03
N THR A 85 14.23 -1.52 -6.16
CA THR A 85 14.14 -2.41 -7.33
C THR A 85 13.00 -2.05 -8.28
N VAL A 86 12.19 -1.04 -7.95
CA VAL A 86 11.03 -0.60 -8.74
C VAL A 86 11.40 0.64 -9.55
N PRO A 87 11.71 0.49 -10.85
CA PRO A 87 11.94 1.64 -11.72
C PRO A 87 10.63 2.40 -11.94
N SER A 88 10.64 3.72 -11.75
CA SER A 88 9.43 4.54 -11.86
C SER A 88 9.67 5.77 -12.74
N VAL A 89 8.60 6.22 -13.39
CA VAL A 89 8.57 7.46 -14.16
C VAL A 89 7.60 8.40 -13.49
N LEU A 90 8.08 9.58 -13.09
CA LEU A 90 7.25 10.64 -12.57
C LEU A 90 6.77 11.52 -13.71
N ILE A 91 5.48 11.85 -13.66
CA ILE A 91 4.80 12.67 -14.65
C ILE A 91 4.14 13.85 -13.93
N THR A 92 4.48 15.06 -14.35
CA THR A 92 3.96 16.30 -13.78
C THR A 92 3.28 17.15 -14.86
N GLY A 93 2.38 18.03 -14.44
CA GLY A 93 1.64 18.90 -15.35
C GLY A 93 0.32 18.27 -15.83
N LEU A 94 -0.74 19.06 -15.77
CA LEU A 94 -2.11 18.60 -16.01
C LEU A 94 -2.31 17.92 -17.39
N PRO A 95 -1.76 18.44 -18.51
CA PRO A 95 -1.96 17.79 -19.82
C PRO A 95 -1.40 16.36 -19.87
N LEU A 96 -0.20 16.15 -19.33
CA LEU A 96 0.47 14.84 -19.32
C LEU A 96 -0.21 13.87 -18.35
N ILE A 97 -0.64 14.36 -17.18
CA ILE A 97 -1.42 13.56 -16.23
C ILE A 97 -2.73 13.08 -16.88
N LYS A 98 -3.42 13.96 -17.63
CA LYS A 98 -4.63 13.57 -18.39
C LYS A 98 -4.31 12.58 -19.50
N GLU A 99 -3.21 12.77 -20.22
CA GLU A 99 -2.77 11.83 -21.25
C GLU A 99 -2.58 10.43 -20.70
N VAL A 100 -1.88 10.29 -19.58
CA VAL A 100 -1.53 8.99 -19.00
C VAL A 100 -2.73 8.34 -18.29
N LEU A 101 -3.44 9.10 -17.46
CA LEU A 101 -4.49 8.55 -16.60
C LEU A 101 -5.86 8.48 -17.27
N VAL A 102 -6.12 9.31 -18.29
CA VAL A 102 -7.42 9.35 -18.98
C VAL A 102 -7.31 8.78 -20.38
N HIS A 103 -6.49 9.39 -21.25
CA HIS A 103 -6.42 8.99 -22.66
C HIS A 103 -5.76 7.62 -22.85
N GLN A 104 -4.74 7.31 -22.05
CA GLN A 104 -4.03 6.03 -22.05
C GLN A 104 -4.33 5.17 -20.81
N GLY A 105 -5.42 5.46 -20.10
CA GLY A 105 -5.73 4.87 -18.80
C GLY A 105 -5.77 3.33 -18.79
N GLN A 106 -6.11 2.68 -19.91
CA GLN A 106 -6.07 1.20 -19.99
C GLN A 106 -4.64 0.65 -19.87
N ILE A 107 -3.65 1.34 -20.45
CA ILE A 107 -2.24 0.93 -20.43
C ILE A 107 -1.65 1.12 -19.03
N PHE A 108 -1.99 2.24 -18.37
CA PHE A 108 -1.46 2.61 -17.06
C PHE A 108 -2.37 2.21 -15.88
N SER A 109 -3.34 1.32 -16.10
CA SER A 109 -4.33 0.94 -15.08
C SER A 109 -3.82 -0.07 -14.04
N ASN A 110 -2.71 -0.76 -14.32
CA ASN A 110 -2.18 -1.80 -13.45
C ASN A 110 -1.54 -1.23 -12.17
N ARG A 111 -1.45 -2.08 -11.14
CA ARG A 111 -0.77 -1.77 -9.87
C ARG A 111 0.63 -2.38 -9.86
N PRO A 112 1.65 -1.65 -9.39
CA PRO A 112 2.97 -2.23 -9.19
C PRO A 112 2.91 -3.29 -8.08
N VAL A 113 3.59 -4.41 -8.29
CA VAL A 113 3.77 -5.42 -7.26
C VAL A 113 4.92 -4.97 -6.37
N VAL A 114 4.62 -4.61 -5.12
CA VAL A 114 5.61 -4.19 -4.13
C VAL A 114 5.62 -5.20 -2.97
N PRO A 115 6.81 -5.66 -2.52
CA PRO A 115 6.91 -6.75 -1.54
C PRO A 115 6.13 -6.52 -0.25
N LEU A 116 6.08 -5.28 0.25
CA LEU A 116 5.35 -4.94 1.47
C LEU A 116 3.84 -5.18 1.31
N GLN A 117 3.25 -4.74 0.19
CA GLN A 117 1.82 -4.91 -0.08
C GLN A 117 1.48 -6.37 -0.40
N GLU A 118 2.37 -7.09 -1.08
CA GLU A 118 2.23 -8.52 -1.30
C GLU A 118 2.21 -9.29 0.03
N HIS A 119 3.08 -8.95 0.98
CA HIS A 119 3.08 -9.57 2.31
C HIS A 119 1.77 -9.31 3.08
N ILE A 120 1.29 -8.06 3.04
CA ILE A 120 0.16 -7.61 3.84
C ILE A 120 -1.18 -8.10 3.27
N ILE A 121 -1.40 -7.99 1.97
CA ILE A 121 -2.71 -8.23 1.31
C ILE A 121 -2.63 -9.13 0.07
N ASN A 122 -1.45 -9.69 -0.24
CA ASN A 122 -1.24 -10.63 -1.35
C ASN A 122 -1.72 -10.10 -2.72
N ASN A 123 -1.63 -8.79 -2.93
CA ASN A 123 -2.10 -8.09 -4.14
C ASN A 123 -3.60 -8.36 -4.48
N LYS A 124 -4.41 -8.70 -3.47
CA LYS A 124 -5.86 -8.96 -3.61
C LYS A 124 -6.69 -7.72 -3.28
N GLY A 125 -8.00 -7.87 -3.45
CA GLY A 125 -8.98 -6.82 -3.14
C GLY A 125 -9.04 -5.74 -4.21
N LEU A 126 -9.79 -4.68 -3.94
CA LEU A 126 -10.10 -3.66 -4.94
C LEU A 126 -8.95 -2.70 -5.24
N ILE A 127 -8.11 -2.40 -4.24
CA ILE A 127 -7.09 -1.34 -4.36
C ILE A 127 -5.84 -1.84 -5.07
N MET A 128 -5.39 -3.07 -4.77
CA MET A 128 -4.08 -3.59 -5.21
C MET A 128 -4.15 -4.69 -6.27
N SER A 129 -5.33 -5.22 -6.60
CA SER A 129 -5.46 -6.15 -7.72
C SER A 129 -5.35 -5.45 -9.07
N SER A 130 -5.07 -6.22 -10.13
CA SER A 130 -5.01 -5.75 -11.52
C SER A 130 -5.74 -6.71 -12.45
N GLY A 131 -5.93 -6.30 -13.71
CA GLY A 131 -6.53 -7.15 -14.75
C GLY A 131 -8.00 -7.50 -14.50
N ARG A 132 -8.37 -8.76 -14.78
CA ARG A 132 -9.76 -9.23 -14.71
C ARG A 132 -10.33 -9.17 -13.29
N ILE A 133 -9.56 -9.63 -12.30
CA ILE A 133 -9.96 -9.63 -10.87
C ILE A 133 -10.35 -8.22 -10.44
N TRP A 134 -9.52 -7.22 -10.76
CA TRP A 134 -9.82 -5.83 -10.43
C TRP A 134 -11.09 -5.32 -11.10
N LYS A 135 -11.31 -5.64 -12.39
CA LYS A 135 -12.51 -5.21 -13.12
C LYS A 135 -13.79 -5.76 -12.51
N GLU A 136 -13.79 -7.04 -12.13
CA GLU A 136 -14.93 -7.70 -11.49
C GLU A 136 -15.19 -7.14 -10.09
N GLN A 137 -14.15 -7.07 -9.25
CA GLN A 137 -14.22 -6.49 -7.90
C GLN A 137 -14.70 -5.03 -7.92
N ARG A 138 -14.19 -4.21 -8.86
CA ARG A 138 -14.60 -2.81 -9.01
C ARG A 138 -16.05 -2.69 -9.44
N ARG A 139 -16.49 -3.50 -10.40
CA ARG A 139 -17.87 -3.49 -10.87
C ARG A 139 -18.82 -3.85 -9.73
N PHE A 140 -18.53 -4.95 -9.02
CA PHE A 140 -19.30 -5.34 -7.86
C PHE A 140 -19.35 -4.22 -6.82
N ALA A 141 -18.20 -3.73 -6.37
CA ALA A 141 -18.13 -2.72 -5.32
C ALA A 141 -18.91 -1.43 -5.67
N LEU A 142 -18.79 -0.94 -6.91
CA LEU A 142 -19.51 0.27 -7.34
C LEU A 142 -21.03 0.04 -7.43
N THR A 143 -21.47 -1.10 -7.95
CA THR A 143 -22.90 -1.44 -8.00
C THR A 143 -23.46 -1.55 -6.58
N THR A 144 -22.78 -2.29 -5.72
CA THR A 144 -23.21 -2.55 -4.35
C THR A 144 -23.21 -1.26 -3.53
N LEU A 145 -22.18 -0.40 -3.62
CA LEU A 145 -22.18 0.91 -2.95
C LEU A 145 -23.36 1.80 -3.40
N ARG A 146 -23.71 1.81 -4.69
CA ARG A 146 -24.90 2.55 -5.18
C ARG A 146 -26.21 1.95 -4.66
N ASN A 147 -26.27 0.64 -4.47
CA ASN A 147 -27.42 -0.01 -3.86
C ASN A 147 -27.58 0.42 -2.40
N PHE A 148 -26.49 0.46 -1.63
CA PHE A 148 -26.45 0.92 -0.23
C PHE A 148 -26.42 2.45 -0.04
N GLY A 149 -26.78 3.22 -1.06
CA GLY A 149 -27.04 4.66 -0.90
C GLY A 149 -25.98 5.61 -1.45
N LEU A 150 -24.86 5.13 -2.01
CA LEU A 150 -23.87 6.02 -2.60
C LEU A 150 -24.50 6.87 -3.72
N GLY A 151 -24.51 8.18 -3.53
CA GLY A 151 -25.14 9.15 -4.43
C GLY A 151 -26.67 9.24 -4.30
N LYS A 152 -27.25 8.72 -3.21
CA LYS A 152 -28.68 8.79 -2.88
C LYS A 152 -28.89 9.48 -1.52
N LYS A 153 -30.12 9.93 -1.28
CA LYS A 153 -30.54 10.59 -0.03
C LYS A 153 -30.37 9.71 1.22
N SER A 154 -30.48 8.38 1.08
CA SER A 154 -30.29 7.46 2.21
C SER A 154 -28.89 7.53 2.83
N LEU A 155 -27.85 7.79 2.02
CA LEU A 155 -26.50 8.01 2.55
C LEU A 155 -26.37 9.40 3.18
N GLU A 156 -27.02 10.41 2.61
CA GLU A 156 -27.07 11.75 3.19
C GLU A 156 -27.68 11.71 4.61
N GLU A 157 -28.79 10.97 4.79
CA GLU A 157 -29.45 10.79 6.09
C GLU A 157 -28.51 10.14 7.11
N ARG A 158 -27.75 9.09 6.72
CA ARG A 158 -26.73 8.47 7.59
C ARG A 158 -25.59 9.42 7.94
N ILE A 159 -25.17 10.27 7.00
CA ILE A 159 -24.14 11.29 7.25
C ILE A 159 -24.67 12.36 8.22
N GLN A 160 -25.91 12.79 8.07
CA GLN A 160 -26.55 13.76 8.97
C GLN A 160 -26.73 13.21 10.38
N GLU A 161 -27.11 11.93 10.48
CA GLU A 161 -27.19 11.23 11.76
C GLU A 161 -25.81 11.19 12.44
N GLU A 162 -24.77 10.74 11.74
CA GLU A 162 -23.42 10.64 12.31
C GLU A 162 -22.83 12.02 12.64
N ALA A 163 -23.13 13.05 11.84
CA ALA A 163 -22.77 14.43 12.15
C ALA A 163 -23.46 14.93 13.43
N SER A 164 -24.68 14.48 13.72
CA SER A 164 -25.39 14.85 14.95
C SER A 164 -24.70 14.26 16.18
N TYR A 165 -24.25 12.99 16.11
CA TYR A 165 -23.44 12.38 17.16
C TYR A 165 -22.10 13.11 17.34
N LEU A 166 -21.40 13.43 16.25
CA LEU A 166 -20.14 14.18 16.31
C LEU A 166 -20.32 15.55 16.98
N ILE A 167 -21.37 16.30 16.63
CA ILE A 167 -21.67 17.60 17.24
C ILE A 167 -21.96 17.45 18.74
N GLN A 168 -22.68 16.39 19.13
CA GLN A 168 -22.95 16.11 20.54
C GLN A 168 -21.65 15.85 21.30
N THR A 169 -20.79 14.96 20.82
CA THR A 169 -19.50 14.65 21.46
C THR A 169 -18.63 15.88 21.60
N ILE A 170 -18.54 16.73 20.56
CA ILE A 170 -17.77 17.99 20.63
C ILE A 170 -18.37 18.97 21.66
N ARG A 171 -19.70 18.97 21.83
CA ARG A 171 -20.35 19.83 22.82
C ARG A 171 -20.03 19.41 24.26
N GLU A 172 -19.82 18.12 24.49
CA GLU A 172 -19.49 17.57 25.81
C GLU A 172 -18.10 18.04 26.31
N GLU A 173 -17.23 18.51 25.41
CA GLU A 173 -15.96 19.14 25.76
C GLU A 173 -16.13 20.52 26.45
N ASN A 174 -17.35 21.08 26.45
CA ASN A 174 -17.71 22.30 27.19
C ASN A 174 -16.78 23.51 26.91
N GLY A 175 -16.29 23.63 25.68
CA GLY A 175 -15.39 24.70 25.24
C GLY A 175 -13.95 24.56 25.74
N GLN A 176 -13.60 23.43 26.37
CA GLN A 176 -12.22 23.12 26.73
C GLN A 176 -11.41 22.70 25.48
N PRO A 177 -10.08 22.94 25.46
CA PRO A 177 -9.22 22.39 24.42
C PRO A 177 -9.21 20.86 24.48
N PHE A 178 -9.41 20.22 23.33
CA PHE A 178 -9.35 18.76 23.17
C PHE A 178 -8.73 18.41 21.80
N ASP A 179 -8.31 17.16 21.62
CA ASP A 179 -7.84 16.65 20.33
C ASP A 179 -9.02 16.01 19.55
N PRO A 180 -9.46 16.59 18.43
CA PRO A 180 -10.59 16.07 17.66
C PRO A 180 -10.22 14.90 16.74
N HIS A 181 -8.93 14.51 16.65
CA HIS A 181 -8.45 13.54 15.66
C HIS A 181 -9.22 12.21 15.70
N LEU A 182 -9.28 11.57 16.88
CA LEU A 182 -9.97 10.29 17.02
C LEU A 182 -11.49 10.42 16.87
N THR A 183 -12.08 11.50 17.38
CA THR A 183 -13.52 11.77 17.31
C THR A 183 -14.00 11.93 15.87
N ILE A 184 -13.24 12.68 15.04
CA ILE A 184 -13.53 12.83 13.61
C ILE A 184 -13.32 11.51 12.86
N ASN A 185 -12.22 10.79 13.15
CA ASN A 185 -11.93 9.51 12.50
C ASN A 185 -13.00 8.46 12.83
N ASN A 186 -13.55 8.48 14.05
CA ASN A 186 -14.67 7.63 14.43
C ASN A 186 -15.92 7.96 13.60
N ALA A 187 -16.32 9.23 13.53
CA ALA A 187 -17.47 9.67 12.73
C ALA A 187 -17.37 9.23 11.26
N VAL A 188 -16.22 9.47 10.63
CA VAL A 188 -15.97 9.06 9.23
C VAL A 188 -15.99 7.55 9.09
N SER A 189 -15.44 6.83 10.07
CA SER A 189 -15.39 5.37 10.05
C SER A 189 -16.77 4.75 10.26
N ASN A 190 -17.63 5.34 11.10
CA ASN A 190 -19.01 4.90 11.29
C ASN A 190 -19.85 5.02 10.02
N ILE A 191 -19.65 6.06 9.20
CA ILE A 191 -20.32 6.17 7.91
C ILE A 191 -19.97 4.95 7.04
N ILE A 192 -18.69 4.59 6.92
CA ILE A 192 -18.31 3.42 6.11
C ILE A 192 -18.73 2.10 6.77
N CYS A 193 -18.59 1.95 8.09
CA CYS A 193 -19.05 0.78 8.84
C CYS A 193 -20.55 0.53 8.64
N SER A 194 -21.39 1.58 8.68
CA SER A 194 -22.83 1.44 8.45
C SER A 194 -23.15 0.92 7.06
N ILE A 195 -22.33 1.23 6.05
CA ILE A 195 -22.51 0.77 4.68
C ILE A 195 -21.94 -0.65 4.53
N THR A 196 -20.81 -0.94 5.18
CA THR A 196 -20.10 -2.20 4.97
C THR A 196 -20.64 -3.33 5.83
N PHE A 197 -20.87 -3.06 7.11
CA PHE A 197 -21.32 -3.98 8.15
C PHE A 197 -22.78 -3.75 8.56
N GLY A 198 -23.44 -2.72 8.04
CA GLY A 198 -24.84 -2.43 8.41
C GLY A 198 -25.00 -1.77 9.78
N GLU A 199 -23.92 -1.63 10.55
CA GLU A 199 -23.95 -1.12 11.92
C GLU A 199 -22.94 0.02 12.14
N ARG A 200 -23.23 0.84 13.16
CA ARG A 200 -22.35 1.88 13.70
C ARG A 200 -21.79 1.44 15.05
N PHE A 201 -20.62 1.94 15.40
CA PHE A 201 -19.96 1.68 16.67
C PHE A 201 -20.11 2.89 17.60
N ASP A 202 -20.18 2.62 18.90
CA ASP A 202 -20.19 3.68 19.90
C ASP A 202 -18.84 4.42 19.93
N TYR A 203 -18.86 5.70 20.32
CA TYR A 203 -17.64 6.49 20.43
C TYR A 203 -16.76 6.01 21.58
N GLN A 204 -17.36 5.37 22.58
CA GLN A 204 -16.68 4.80 23.75
C GLN A 204 -16.41 3.29 23.59
N ASP A 205 -16.65 2.70 22.41
CA ASP A 205 -16.30 1.30 22.15
C ASP A 205 -14.77 1.15 22.11
N ASP A 206 -14.20 0.55 23.16
CA ASP A 206 -12.77 0.31 23.28
C ASP A 206 -12.18 -0.51 22.12
N GLN A 207 -12.93 -1.50 21.60
CA GLN A 207 -12.45 -2.35 20.49
C GLN A 207 -12.39 -1.54 19.19
N PHE A 208 -13.39 -0.69 18.94
CA PHE A 208 -13.41 0.16 17.77
C PHE A 208 -12.37 1.28 17.87
N GLN A 209 -12.18 1.89 19.03
CA GLN A 209 -11.14 2.89 19.24
C GLN A 209 -9.73 2.29 19.06
N GLU A 210 -9.48 1.07 19.53
CA GLU A 210 -8.20 0.37 19.26
C GLU A 210 -8.03 0.12 17.75
N LEU A 211 -9.10 -0.27 17.04
CA LEU A 211 -9.07 -0.45 15.60
C LEU A 211 -8.69 0.84 14.85
N LEU A 212 -9.29 1.98 15.22
CA LEU A 212 -9.00 3.28 14.62
C LEU A 212 -7.54 3.70 14.86
N ARG A 213 -7.03 3.49 16.08
CA ARG A 213 -5.62 3.77 16.39
C ARG A 213 -4.68 2.89 15.57
N MET A 214 -4.99 1.60 15.43
CA MET A 214 -4.21 0.69 14.60
C MET A 214 -4.21 1.10 13.12
N LEU A 215 -5.34 1.59 12.60
CA LEU A 215 -5.43 2.08 11.22
C LEU A 215 -4.55 3.31 10.99
N ASP A 216 -4.55 4.26 11.92
CA ASP A 216 -3.67 5.42 11.86
C ASP A 216 -2.18 5.03 11.94
N GLU A 217 -1.83 4.12 12.87
CA GLU A 217 -0.49 3.55 12.96
C GLU A 217 -0.07 2.84 11.65
N ILE A 218 -0.96 2.07 11.02
CA ILE A 218 -0.67 1.41 9.73
C ILE A 218 -0.32 2.45 8.66
N LEU A 219 -1.11 3.52 8.53
CA LEU A 219 -0.89 4.56 7.53
C LEU A 219 0.44 5.28 7.76
N ASN A 220 0.76 5.61 9.01
CA ASN A 220 2.02 6.26 9.37
C ASN A 220 3.22 5.33 9.15
N LEU A 221 3.16 4.09 9.63
CA LEU A 221 4.26 3.11 9.53
C LEU A 221 4.61 2.76 8.08
N GLN A 222 3.63 2.72 7.17
CA GLN A 222 3.88 2.45 5.74
C GLN A 222 4.83 3.47 5.10
N THR A 223 4.83 4.72 5.57
CA THR A 223 5.71 5.78 5.06
C THR A 223 7.13 5.72 5.64
N SER A 224 7.36 4.92 6.68
CA SER A 224 8.66 4.83 7.36
C SER A 224 9.76 4.29 6.44
N MET A 225 10.99 4.76 6.66
CA MET A 225 12.15 4.30 5.89
C MET A 225 12.39 2.78 6.03
N CYS A 226 12.08 2.18 7.20
CA CYS A 226 12.14 0.72 7.36
C CYS A 226 11.18 -0.01 6.43
N CYS A 227 9.93 0.46 6.30
CA CYS A 227 8.96 -0.12 5.36
C CYS A 227 9.38 0.07 3.90
N GLN A 228 10.02 1.20 3.57
CA GLN A 228 10.59 1.38 2.23
C GLN A 228 11.76 0.43 1.97
N LEU A 229 12.66 0.23 2.94
CA LEU A 229 13.74 -0.75 2.85
C LEU A 229 13.23 -2.19 2.76
N TYR A 230 12.07 -2.50 3.34
CA TYR A 230 11.40 -3.79 3.15
C TYR A 230 11.09 -4.06 1.67
N ASN A 231 10.65 -3.04 0.92
CA ASN A 231 10.41 -3.19 -0.52
C ASN A 231 11.69 -3.46 -1.32
N VAL A 232 12.86 -3.05 -0.81
CA VAL A 232 14.16 -3.27 -1.47
C VAL A 232 14.75 -4.64 -1.08
N PHE A 233 14.72 -4.97 0.21
CA PHE A 233 15.38 -6.15 0.77
C PHE A 233 14.45 -6.99 1.66
N PRO A 234 13.31 -7.51 1.15
CA PRO A 234 12.30 -8.15 1.98
C PRO A 234 12.86 -9.35 2.74
N ARG A 235 13.73 -10.15 2.11
CA ARG A 235 14.35 -11.33 2.73
C ARG A 235 15.22 -10.99 3.93
N ILE A 236 15.96 -9.88 3.88
CA ILE A 236 16.83 -9.45 4.98
C ILE A 236 15.98 -8.82 6.07
N MET A 237 15.06 -7.93 5.69
CA MET A 237 14.20 -7.18 6.60
C MET A 237 13.26 -8.09 7.41
N ASN A 238 12.88 -9.26 6.89
CA ASN A 238 12.12 -10.27 7.64
C ASN A 238 12.82 -10.74 8.92
N PHE A 239 14.16 -10.74 8.97
CA PHE A 239 14.92 -11.16 10.15
C PHE A 239 15.25 -10.01 11.10
N LEU A 240 15.05 -8.77 10.66
CA LEU A 240 15.38 -7.58 11.45
C LEU A 240 14.15 -7.12 12.25
N PRO A 241 14.33 -6.74 13.53
CA PRO A 241 13.28 -6.03 14.26
C PRO A 241 13.10 -4.63 13.67
N GLY A 242 11.89 -4.09 13.73
CA GLY A 242 11.63 -2.72 13.30
C GLY A 242 10.15 -2.37 13.10
N PRO A 243 9.87 -1.13 12.70
CA PRO A 243 8.51 -0.61 12.47
C PRO A 243 7.67 -1.43 11.49
N HIS A 244 8.29 -2.10 10.51
CA HIS A 244 7.60 -2.97 9.56
C HIS A 244 6.98 -4.21 10.23
N GLN A 245 7.54 -4.69 11.34
CA GLN A 245 6.94 -5.80 12.10
C GLN A 245 5.68 -5.37 12.85
N ALA A 246 5.70 -4.15 13.41
CA ALA A 246 4.50 -3.56 14.02
C ALA A 246 3.38 -3.36 12.98
N LEU A 247 3.75 -2.91 11.77
CA LEU A 247 2.82 -2.81 10.64
C LEU A 247 2.17 -4.16 10.30
N PHE A 248 2.95 -5.25 10.26
CA PHE A 248 2.42 -6.59 9.99
C PHE A 248 1.48 -7.06 11.10
N SER A 249 1.85 -6.84 12.36
CA SER A 249 1.01 -7.19 13.51
C SER A 249 -0.33 -6.42 13.48
N ASN A 250 -0.29 -5.11 13.26
CA ASN A 250 -1.50 -4.27 13.18
C ASN A 250 -2.39 -4.68 12.01
N MET A 251 -1.80 -5.02 10.86
CA MET A 251 -2.57 -5.53 9.73
C MET A 251 -3.23 -6.88 10.04
N GLU A 252 -2.56 -7.78 10.74
CA GLU A 252 -3.14 -9.06 11.11
C GLU A 252 -4.31 -8.90 12.08
N LYS A 253 -4.18 -7.99 13.06
CA LYS A 253 -5.29 -7.61 13.95
C LYS A 253 -6.48 -7.04 13.17
N LEU A 254 -6.24 -6.15 12.20
CA LEU A 254 -7.28 -5.62 11.32
C LEU A 254 -7.99 -6.74 10.53
N LYS A 255 -7.24 -7.70 9.99
CA LYS A 255 -7.82 -8.87 9.30
C LYS A 255 -8.68 -9.72 10.23
N MET A 256 -8.23 -9.96 11.47
CA MET A 256 -9.00 -10.70 12.46
C MET A 256 -10.30 -9.98 12.82
N PHE A 257 -10.28 -8.65 12.97
CA PHE A 257 -11.49 -7.86 13.18
C PHE A 257 -12.48 -8.04 12.02
N VAL A 258 -12.01 -7.85 10.78
CA VAL A 258 -12.86 -8.03 9.58
C VAL A 258 -13.37 -9.48 9.47
N ALA A 259 -12.55 -10.48 9.79
CA ALA A 259 -12.96 -11.87 9.77
C ALA A 259 -14.06 -12.17 10.80
N ARG A 260 -13.98 -11.59 12.01
CA ARG A 260 -15.02 -11.68 13.03
C ARG A 260 -16.33 -11.05 12.56
N MET A 261 -16.25 -9.86 11.93
CA MET A 261 -17.42 -9.21 11.34
C MET A 261 -18.08 -10.10 10.28
N ILE A 262 -17.29 -10.64 9.34
CA ILE A 262 -17.80 -11.55 8.30
C ILE A 262 -18.46 -12.78 8.93
N GLU A 263 -17.90 -13.34 10.00
CA GLU A 263 -18.47 -14.52 10.65
C GLU A 263 -19.80 -14.22 11.36
N ASN A 264 -19.95 -13.04 11.98
CA ASN A 264 -21.23 -12.62 12.54
C ASN A 264 -22.30 -12.48 11.44
N HIS A 265 -21.95 -11.82 10.33
CA HIS A 265 -22.82 -11.68 9.16
C HIS A 265 -23.23 -13.02 8.54
N LYS A 266 -22.37 -14.03 8.55
CA LYS A 266 -22.74 -15.38 8.08
C LYS A 266 -23.79 -16.07 8.95
N ARG A 267 -23.86 -15.73 10.25
CA ARG A 267 -24.85 -16.32 11.17
C ARG A 267 -26.22 -15.69 11.00
N ASP A 268 -26.24 -14.36 10.87
CA ASP A 268 -27.44 -13.54 10.75
C ASP A 268 -27.54 -12.93 9.34
N TRP A 269 -27.46 -13.79 8.33
CA TRP A 269 -27.28 -13.37 6.94
C TRP A 269 -28.48 -12.59 6.39
N ASN A 270 -28.26 -11.33 6.00
CA ASN A 270 -29.25 -10.52 5.29
C ASN A 270 -28.62 -9.66 4.17
N PRO A 271 -28.73 -10.06 2.88
CA PRO A 271 -28.13 -9.34 1.75
C PRO A 271 -28.61 -7.91 1.56
N ALA A 272 -29.76 -7.55 2.15
CA ALA A 272 -30.35 -6.22 2.03
C ALA A 272 -29.73 -5.19 2.99
N ASP A 273 -29.03 -5.64 4.03
CA ASP A 273 -28.64 -4.77 5.15
C ASP A 273 -27.19 -4.29 5.05
N ALA A 274 -26.28 -5.14 4.58
CA ALA A 274 -24.85 -4.83 4.55
C ALA A 274 -24.13 -5.25 3.26
N ARG A 275 -23.09 -4.50 2.89
CA ARG A 275 -22.21 -4.83 1.75
C ARG A 275 -21.56 -6.20 1.92
N VAL A 276 -21.19 -6.58 3.14
CA VAL A 276 -20.60 -7.89 3.42
C VAL A 276 -21.54 -9.02 3.00
N ASP A 277 -22.82 -8.93 3.35
CA ASP A 277 -23.82 -9.96 3.00
C ASP A 277 -24.05 -10.04 1.49
N ALA A 278 -24.15 -8.88 0.82
CA ALA A 278 -24.22 -8.84 -0.64
C ALA A 278 -22.98 -9.47 -1.32
N TYR A 279 -21.79 -9.31 -0.72
CA TYR A 279 -20.55 -9.89 -1.25
C TYR A 279 -20.50 -11.40 -1.01
N LEU A 280 -20.96 -11.87 0.15
CA LEU A 280 -21.07 -13.30 0.44
C LEU A 280 -22.08 -13.97 -0.52
N GLN A 281 -23.21 -13.31 -0.81
CA GLN A 281 -24.18 -13.78 -1.80
C GLN A 281 -23.57 -13.90 -3.21
N GLU A 282 -22.74 -12.93 -3.61
CA GLU A 282 -22.04 -13.00 -4.89
C GLU A 282 -21.04 -14.16 -4.95
N ILE A 283 -20.36 -14.46 -3.84
CA ILE A 283 -19.47 -15.63 -3.75
C ILE A 283 -20.26 -16.93 -3.93
N GLU A 284 -21.45 -17.04 -3.35
CA GLU A 284 -22.30 -18.23 -3.51
C GLU A 284 -22.76 -18.43 -4.95
N LYS A 285 -23.23 -17.36 -5.61
CA LYS A 285 -23.63 -17.41 -7.03
C LYS A 285 -22.51 -17.87 -7.96
N VAL A 286 -21.26 -17.46 -7.69
CA VAL A 286 -20.09 -17.88 -8.49
C VAL A 286 -19.66 -19.32 -8.16
N ARG A 287 -20.00 -19.85 -6.98
CA ARG A 287 -19.73 -21.23 -6.59
C ARG A 287 -20.76 -22.22 -7.14
N GLU A 288 -21.98 -21.78 -7.45
CA GLU A 288 -22.99 -22.60 -8.08
C GLU A 288 -22.57 -22.95 -9.54
N PRO A 289 -22.67 -24.24 -9.95
CA PRO A 289 -22.12 -24.72 -11.22
C PRO A 289 -22.82 -24.18 -12.48
N GLU A 290 -23.89 -23.40 -12.39
CA GLU A 290 -24.62 -22.86 -13.55
C GLU A 290 -23.92 -21.70 -14.27
N TYR A 291 -22.81 -21.16 -13.73
CA TYR A 291 -22.11 -19.99 -14.32
C TYR A 291 -20.90 -20.32 -15.21
N PHE A 292 -20.73 -21.59 -15.60
CA PHE A 292 -19.79 -21.98 -16.66
C PHE A 292 -20.58 -22.41 -17.91
N PRO A 293 -20.90 -21.50 -18.84
CA PRO A 293 -21.26 -21.94 -20.19
C PRO A 293 -20.00 -22.55 -20.83
N GLU A 294 -20.13 -23.80 -21.30
CA GLU A 294 -19.14 -24.51 -22.12
C GLU A 294 -18.64 -23.69 -23.32
#